data_AF-A0A965WWU7-F1
#
_entry.id   AF-A0A965WWU7-F1
#
_cell.length_a   1.000
_cell.length_b   1.000
_cell.length_c   1.000
_cell.angle_alpha   90.00
_cell.angle_beta   90.00
_cell.angle_gamma   90.00
#
_symmetry.space_group_name_H-M   'P 1'
#
loop_
_entity.id
_entity.type
_entity.pdbx_description
1 polymer ?
#
loop_
_entity_poly.entity_id
_entity_poly.type
_entity_poly.pdbx_seq_one_letter_code
_entity_poly.pdbx_strand_id
1 'polypeptide(L)'
;MFDRSVAWLAFSPEEVSPGVFALRLRASSSCAFVALPRARRPSPSIKERILVILSDCTKLRTFSKKIAPFALVALGSLILSFGIFNIHARSSVTEGGILGLTLLLQHWFGLSPAFTSPLLDGVCFLIGFRFLGKQFAKYSIAASLFYALFYRVWEVTGPLLPDISANPLAAAIAGALFVGVGVGFCVRVGGAAGGDDALAMAMTKALRLPISACYLFTDLSVLALSLTYIPLRQIAYS
;
A
#
# COMPACT_ATOMS: atom_id res chain seq x y z
N MET A 1 27.30 60.70 41.63
CA MET A 1 26.78 61.93 40.99
C MET A 1 26.65 61.62 39.49
N PHE A 2 25.46 61.18 39.08
CA PHE A 2 25.11 60.76 37.73
C PHE A 2 24.51 61.98 37.01
N ASP A 3 25.06 62.39 35.86
CA ASP A 3 24.33 63.23 34.91
C ASP A 3 24.25 62.48 33.57
N ARG A 4 23.08 61.90 33.31
CA ARG A 4 22.69 61.23 32.07
C ARG A 4 21.52 62.00 31.48
N SER A 5 21.80 63.11 30.84
CA SER A 5 20.87 63.81 29.97
C SER A 5 20.89 63.15 28.57
N VAL A 6 20.21 62.01 28.43
CA VAL A 6 20.02 61.31 27.15
C VAL A 6 18.55 61.46 26.75
N ALA A 7 18.31 62.28 25.72
CA ALA A 7 17.00 62.46 25.13
C ALA A 7 16.49 61.12 24.55
N TRP A 8 15.29 60.73 24.95
CA TRP A 8 14.59 59.56 24.42
C TRP A 8 14.19 59.81 22.96
N LEU A 9 14.85 59.12 22.02
CA LEU A 9 14.40 59.01 20.63
C LEU A 9 13.25 58.00 20.57
N ALA A 10 12.01 58.49 20.54
CA ALA A 10 10.84 57.66 20.28
C ALA A 10 10.83 57.22 18.80
N PHE A 11 11.08 55.94 18.57
CA PHE A 11 10.93 55.29 17.26
C PHE A 11 9.46 54.90 17.07
N SER A 12 8.76 55.54 16.14
CA SER A 12 7.45 55.08 15.68
C SER A 12 7.53 54.85 14.16
N PRO A 13 7.52 53.60 13.68
CA PRO A 13 7.46 53.31 12.26
C PRO A 13 6.04 53.60 11.74
N GLU A 14 5.90 54.58 10.86
CA GLU A 14 4.67 54.83 10.09
C GLU A 14 4.87 54.31 8.67
N GLU A 15 4.01 53.39 8.20
CA GLU A 15 4.00 52.94 6.81
C GLU A 15 3.30 53.99 5.95
N VAL A 16 4.04 54.62 5.03
CA VAL A 16 3.51 55.68 4.15
C VAL A 16 3.08 55.13 2.78
N SER A 17 3.57 53.94 2.37
CA SER A 17 3.25 53.24 1.09
C SER A 17 3.94 51.87 1.03
N PRO A 18 3.54 50.88 0.18
CA PRO A 18 4.16 49.54 0.19
C PRO A 18 5.66 49.61 -0.09
N GLY A 19 6.45 49.36 0.95
CA GLY A 19 7.90 49.17 0.85
C GLY A 19 8.78 50.40 1.03
N VAL A 20 8.27 51.52 1.57
CA VAL A 20 9.09 52.68 1.97
C VAL A 20 8.93 52.94 3.46
N PHE A 21 10.01 52.74 4.23
CA PHE A 21 10.12 53.21 5.62
C PHE A 21 10.71 54.62 5.62
N ALA A 22 9.98 55.60 6.15
CA ALA A 22 10.49 56.94 6.37
C ALA A 22 10.89 57.09 7.84
N LEU A 23 12.17 57.43 8.11
CA LEU A 23 12.61 57.78 9.46
C LEU A 23 12.42 59.28 9.68
N ARG A 24 11.49 59.66 10.57
CA ARG A 24 11.22 61.07 10.87
C ARG A 24 12.02 61.51 12.10
N LEU A 25 13.15 62.18 11.88
CA LEU A 25 13.86 62.87 12.96
C LEU A 25 13.23 64.25 13.18
N ARG A 26 12.63 64.46 14.35
CA ARG A 26 12.03 65.74 14.73
C ARG A 26 13.09 66.61 15.43
N ALA A 27 13.87 67.35 14.65
CA ALA A 27 14.69 68.45 15.16
C ALA A 27 14.02 69.78 14.80
N SER A 28 14.06 70.73 15.74
CA SER A 28 13.43 72.04 15.64
C SER A 28 13.69 72.71 14.28
N SER A 29 12.61 73.09 13.61
CA SER A 29 12.50 74.09 12.53
C SER A 29 13.04 73.83 11.12
N SER A 30 13.61 72.66 10.78
CA SER A 30 13.86 72.29 9.36
C SER A 30 13.73 70.78 9.12
N CYS A 31 12.76 70.37 8.30
CA CYS A 31 12.60 68.99 7.85
C CYS A 31 13.58 68.67 6.71
N ALA A 32 14.62 67.91 6.97
CA ALA A 32 15.44 67.28 5.93
C ALA A 32 15.03 65.80 5.79
N PHE A 33 14.54 65.41 4.61
CA PHE A 33 14.24 64.03 4.27
C PHE A 33 15.51 63.39 3.70
N VAL A 34 16.17 62.51 4.47
CA VAL A 34 17.30 61.73 3.96
C VAL A 34 16.75 60.41 3.43
N ALA A 35 16.67 60.28 2.11
CA ALA A 35 16.36 59.00 1.46
C ALA A 35 17.59 58.09 1.55
N LEU A 36 17.51 57.04 2.38
CA LEU A 36 18.55 56.01 2.42
C LEU A 36 18.41 55.07 1.22
N PRO A 37 19.49 54.78 0.48
CA PRO A 37 19.44 53.83 -0.62
C PRO A 37 19.11 52.42 -0.12
N ARG A 38 18.22 51.74 -0.86
CA ARG A 38 17.77 50.36 -0.59
C ARG A 38 18.99 49.42 -0.55
N ALA A 39 19.28 48.81 0.59
CA ALA A 39 20.27 47.74 0.65
C ALA A 39 19.81 46.61 -0.29
N ARG A 40 20.59 46.32 -1.35
CA ARG A 40 20.37 45.13 -2.19
C ARG A 40 20.45 43.91 -1.27
N ARG A 41 19.38 43.12 -1.19
CA ARG A 41 19.49 41.79 -0.57
C ARG A 41 20.59 41.03 -1.33
N PRO A 42 21.59 40.46 -0.64
CA PRO A 42 22.59 39.65 -1.31
C PRO A 42 21.89 38.53 -2.07
N SER A 43 22.35 38.23 -3.29
CA SER A 43 21.88 37.06 -4.02
C SER A 43 22.08 35.82 -3.15
N PRO A 44 21.10 34.89 -3.11
CA PRO A 44 21.23 33.70 -2.29
C PRO A 44 22.50 32.96 -2.70
N SER A 45 23.30 32.59 -1.70
CA SER A 45 24.59 31.94 -1.89
C SER A 45 24.39 30.63 -2.67
N ILE A 46 25.38 30.23 -3.47
CA ILE A 46 25.34 28.95 -4.20
C ILE A 46 25.00 27.78 -3.24
N LYS A 47 25.44 27.86 -1.98
CA LYS A 47 25.11 26.89 -0.92
C LYS A 47 23.61 26.82 -0.60
N GLU A 48 22.91 27.95 -0.54
CA GLU A 48 21.48 28.02 -0.25
C GLU A 48 20.64 27.47 -1.42
N ARG A 49 21.06 27.75 -2.67
CA ARG A 49 20.41 27.18 -3.86
C ARG A 49 20.55 25.65 -3.91
N ILE A 50 21.74 25.14 -3.59
CA ILE A 50 21.99 23.68 -3.52
C ILE A 50 21.17 23.03 -2.40
N LEU A 51 21.07 23.66 -1.22
CA LEU A 51 20.27 23.14 -0.10
C LEU A 51 18.78 23.03 -0.43
N VAL A 52 18.21 24.00 -1.16
CA VAL A 52 16.80 23.94 -1.60
C VAL A 52 16.58 22.76 -2.56
N ILE A 53 17.44 22.60 -3.56
CA ILE A 53 17.34 21.48 -4.52
C ILE A 53 17.50 20.13 -3.83
N LEU A 54 18.47 20.00 -2.92
CA LEU A 54 18.64 18.76 -2.15
C LEU A 54 17.44 18.47 -1.26
N SER A 55 16.86 19.49 -0.61
CA SER A 55 15.64 19.35 0.19
C SER A 55 14.47 18.84 -0.66
N ASP A 56 14.25 19.42 -1.84
CA ASP A 56 13.19 19.01 -2.77
C ASP A 56 13.42 17.58 -3.31
N CYS A 57 14.64 17.22 -3.69
CA CYS A 57 14.99 15.87 -4.09
C CYS A 57 14.74 14.85 -2.96
N THR A 58 15.04 15.22 -1.72
CA THR A 58 14.81 14.36 -0.54
C THR A 58 13.31 14.21 -0.27
N LYS A 59 12.54 15.28 -0.44
CA LYS A 59 11.08 15.30 -0.27
C LYS A 59 10.38 14.46 -1.34
N LEU A 60 10.76 14.60 -2.61
CA LEU A 60 10.28 13.79 -3.74
C LEU A 60 10.62 12.31 -3.56
N ARG A 61 11.86 11.99 -3.16
CA ARG A 61 12.29 10.62 -2.87
C ARG A 61 11.50 10.01 -1.71
N THR A 62 11.23 10.78 -0.65
CA THR A 62 10.45 10.32 0.51
C THR A 62 8.98 10.12 0.16
N PHE A 63 8.40 10.98 -0.67
CA PHE A 63 7.03 10.87 -1.17
C PHE A 63 6.85 9.64 -2.08
N SER A 64 7.77 9.44 -3.03
CA SER A 64 7.81 8.25 -3.90
C SER A 64 7.90 6.95 -3.08
N LYS A 65 8.72 6.91 -2.03
CA LYS A 65 8.82 5.75 -1.13
C LYS A 65 7.52 5.43 -0.38
N LYS A 66 6.63 6.41 -0.19
CA LYS A 66 5.33 6.19 0.48
C LYS A 66 4.25 5.72 -0.48
N ILE A 67 4.24 6.18 -1.72
CA ILE A 67 3.21 5.84 -2.73
C ILE A 67 3.53 4.55 -3.47
N ALA A 68 4.82 4.30 -3.78
CA ALA A 68 5.26 3.09 -4.47
C ALA A 68 4.68 1.78 -3.90
N PRO A 69 4.64 1.54 -2.57
CA PRO A 69 4.07 0.30 -2.04
C PRO A 69 2.56 0.19 -2.29
N PHE A 70 1.78 1.27 -2.19
CA PHE A 70 0.35 1.22 -2.47
C PHE A 70 0.06 1.01 -3.95
N ALA A 71 0.84 1.64 -4.83
CA ALA A 71 0.73 1.42 -6.27
C ALA A 71 1.06 -0.04 -6.65
N LEU A 72 2.08 -0.63 -6.00
CA LEU A 72 2.44 -2.02 -6.24
C LEU A 72 1.37 -3.00 -5.73
N VAL A 73 0.77 -2.72 -4.55
CA VAL A 73 -0.36 -3.49 -4.02
C VAL A 73 -1.59 -3.38 -4.93
N ALA A 74 -1.90 -2.18 -5.44
CA ALA A 74 -2.99 -2.00 -6.38
C ALA A 74 -2.74 -2.76 -7.69
N LEU A 75 -1.54 -2.68 -8.25
CA LEU A 75 -1.16 -3.42 -9.46
C LEU A 75 -1.22 -4.94 -9.23
N GLY A 76 -0.71 -5.43 -8.10
CA GLY A 76 -0.80 -6.84 -7.71
C GLY A 76 -2.26 -7.31 -7.60
N SER A 77 -3.10 -6.51 -6.95
CA SER A 77 -4.53 -6.79 -6.78
C SER A 77 -5.30 -6.77 -8.10
N LEU A 78 -4.92 -5.90 -9.04
CA LEU A 78 -5.50 -5.85 -10.39
C LEU A 78 -5.19 -7.12 -11.18
N ILE A 79 -3.93 -7.56 -11.18
CA ILE A 79 -3.50 -8.80 -11.86
C ILE A 79 -4.16 -10.02 -11.21
N LEU A 80 -4.18 -10.05 -9.88
CA LEU A 80 -4.80 -11.12 -9.09
C LEU A 80 -6.29 -11.24 -9.43
N SER A 81 -7.06 -10.17 -9.25
CA SER A 81 -8.50 -10.16 -9.55
C SER A 81 -8.81 -10.53 -11.01
N PHE A 82 -7.97 -10.10 -11.95
CA PHE A 82 -8.12 -10.48 -13.36
C PHE A 82 -8.00 -11.98 -13.55
N GLY A 83 -6.97 -12.62 -12.95
CA GLY A 83 -6.76 -14.07 -13.01
C GLY A 83 -7.89 -14.86 -12.35
N ILE A 84 -8.31 -14.43 -11.15
CA ILE A 84 -9.41 -15.09 -10.43
C ILE A 84 -10.71 -15.03 -11.25
N PHE A 85 -11.08 -13.85 -11.75
CA PHE A 85 -12.35 -13.66 -12.45
C PHE A 85 -12.38 -14.28 -13.85
N ASN A 86 -11.33 -14.08 -14.66
CA ASN A 86 -11.35 -14.51 -16.05
C ASN A 86 -11.01 -15.99 -16.24
N ILE A 87 -10.29 -16.60 -15.29
CA ILE A 87 -9.79 -17.98 -15.43
C ILE A 87 -10.38 -18.88 -14.35
N HIS A 88 -10.07 -18.67 -13.06
CA HIS A 88 -10.48 -19.57 -11.99
C HIS A 88 -12.01 -19.66 -11.85
N ALA A 89 -12.70 -18.52 -11.84
CA ALA A 89 -14.16 -18.47 -11.70
C ALA A 89 -14.91 -19.16 -12.86
N ARG A 90 -14.24 -19.37 -14.01
CA ARG A 90 -14.84 -19.99 -15.21
C ARG A 90 -14.47 -21.46 -15.40
N SER A 91 -13.30 -21.86 -14.93
CA SER A 91 -12.73 -23.18 -15.21
C SER A 91 -13.06 -24.24 -14.16
N SER A 92 -13.79 -23.91 -13.09
CA SER A 92 -14.05 -24.79 -11.94
C SER A 92 -12.79 -25.40 -11.31
N VAL A 93 -11.63 -24.81 -11.60
CA VAL A 93 -10.36 -25.16 -10.97
C VAL A 93 -10.47 -24.71 -9.52
N THR A 94 -10.36 -25.66 -8.61
CA THR A 94 -10.46 -25.42 -7.17
C THR A 94 -9.09 -24.96 -6.68
N GLU A 95 -9.05 -23.79 -6.03
CA GLU A 95 -7.84 -23.31 -5.36
C GLU A 95 -7.63 -24.05 -4.04
N GLY A 96 -6.36 -24.23 -3.68
CA GLY A 96 -5.93 -24.81 -2.40
C GLY A 96 -6.18 -23.90 -1.18
N GLY A 97 -5.37 -24.07 -0.14
CA GLY A 97 -5.38 -23.21 1.04
C GLY A 97 -6.72 -23.15 1.81
N ILE A 98 -7.12 -21.93 2.18
CA ILE A 98 -8.32 -21.69 3.00
C ILE A 98 -9.63 -22.02 2.25
N LEU A 99 -9.65 -21.82 0.93
CA LEU A 99 -10.78 -22.22 0.09
C LEU A 99 -10.94 -23.74 0.09
N GLY A 100 -9.85 -24.49 -0.12
CA GLY A 100 -9.87 -25.96 -0.01
C GLY A 100 -10.31 -26.44 1.38
N LEU A 101 -9.84 -25.79 2.45
CA LEU A 101 -10.22 -26.12 3.83
C LEU A 101 -11.71 -25.87 4.09
N THR A 102 -12.26 -24.81 3.51
CA THR A 102 -13.69 -24.48 3.59
C THR A 102 -14.55 -25.55 2.93
N LEU A 103 -14.17 -26.04 1.75
CA LEU A 103 -14.88 -27.12 1.05
C LEU A 103 -14.82 -28.43 1.84
N LEU A 104 -13.68 -28.72 2.47
CA LEU A 104 -13.53 -29.90 3.34
C LEU A 104 -14.47 -29.82 4.54
N LEU A 105 -14.54 -28.67 5.22
CA LEU A 105 -15.45 -28.45 6.35
C LEU A 105 -16.92 -28.58 5.94
N GLN A 106 -17.28 -28.10 4.75
CA GLN A 106 -18.62 -28.27 4.21
C GLN A 106 -18.96 -29.75 4.00
N HIS A 107 -18.03 -30.53 3.46
CA HIS A 107 -18.28 -31.95 3.19
C HIS A 107 -18.45 -32.78 4.47
N TRP A 108 -17.54 -32.61 5.44
CA TRP A 108 -17.52 -33.44 6.65
C TRP A 108 -18.48 -32.97 7.74
N PHE A 109 -18.61 -31.66 7.94
CA PHE A 109 -19.38 -31.07 9.04
C PHE A 109 -20.68 -30.40 8.56
N GLY A 110 -20.94 -30.35 7.26
CA GLY A 110 -22.11 -29.67 6.71
C GLY A 110 -22.08 -28.15 6.91
N LEU A 111 -20.93 -27.58 7.28
CA LEU A 111 -20.81 -26.15 7.55
C LEU A 111 -20.79 -25.35 6.25
N SER A 112 -21.64 -24.33 6.16
CA SER A 112 -21.74 -23.51 4.95
C SER A 112 -20.46 -22.67 4.74
N PRO A 113 -19.89 -22.66 3.51
CA PRO A 113 -18.77 -21.79 3.13
C PRO A 113 -18.97 -20.31 3.44
N ALA A 114 -20.23 -19.85 3.42
CA ALA A 114 -20.58 -18.48 3.73
C ALA A 114 -20.17 -18.05 5.14
N PHE A 115 -20.11 -18.98 6.10
CA PHE A 115 -19.67 -18.71 7.46
C PHE A 115 -18.23 -19.13 7.70
N THR A 116 -17.80 -20.26 7.14
CA THR A 116 -16.46 -20.81 7.41
C THR A 116 -15.35 -20.02 6.70
N SER A 117 -15.59 -19.54 5.48
CA SER A 117 -14.59 -18.75 4.73
C SER A 117 -14.20 -17.47 5.48
N PRO A 118 -15.14 -16.53 5.79
CA PRO A 118 -14.75 -15.30 6.48
C PRO A 118 -14.20 -15.55 7.89
N LEU A 119 -14.63 -16.64 8.56
CA LEU A 119 -14.07 -17.04 9.84
C LEU A 119 -12.61 -17.47 9.72
N LEU A 120 -12.29 -18.37 8.79
CA LEU A 120 -10.93 -18.85 8.57
C LEU A 120 -10.02 -17.74 8.07
N ASP A 121 -10.48 -16.92 7.13
CA ASP A 121 -9.75 -15.75 6.65
C ASP A 121 -9.47 -14.78 7.80
N GLY A 122 -10.49 -14.47 8.61
CA GLY A 122 -10.36 -13.59 9.77
C GLY A 122 -9.34 -14.11 10.79
N VAL A 123 -9.35 -15.41 11.08
CA VAL A 123 -8.36 -16.05 11.95
C VAL A 123 -6.97 -15.94 11.36
N CYS A 124 -6.80 -16.20 10.06
CA CYS A 124 -5.49 -16.13 9.40
C CYS A 124 -4.94 -14.71 9.34
N PHE A 125 -5.79 -13.71 9.06
CA PHE A 125 -5.41 -12.29 9.15
C PHE A 125 -5.04 -11.88 10.57
N LEU A 126 -5.73 -12.40 11.60
CA LEU A 126 -5.39 -12.12 13.00
C LEU A 126 -4.03 -12.71 13.37
N ILE A 127 -3.75 -13.95 12.95
CA ILE A 127 -2.43 -14.58 13.11
C ILE A 127 -1.37 -13.76 12.37
N GLY A 128 -1.61 -13.41 11.10
CA GLY A 128 -0.72 -12.56 10.31
C GLY A 128 -0.42 -11.23 11.00
N PHE A 129 -1.44 -10.56 11.53
CA PHE A 129 -1.29 -9.32 12.30
C PHE A 129 -0.44 -9.51 13.56
N ARG A 130 -0.62 -10.62 14.28
CA ARG A 130 0.13 -10.91 15.51
C ARG A 130 1.62 -11.14 15.25
N PHE A 131 1.99 -11.72 14.11
CA PHE A 131 3.38 -12.03 13.73
C PHE A 131 4.07 -10.90 12.95
N LEU A 132 3.35 -10.17 12.09
CA LEU A 132 3.92 -9.15 11.20
C LEU A 132 3.61 -7.70 11.62
N GLY A 133 2.61 -7.49 12.47
CA GLY A 133 2.30 -6.20 13.08
C GLY A 133 1.48 -5.25 12.19
N LYS A 134 1.48 -3.96 12.59
CA LYS A 134 0.57 -2.93 12.03
C LYS A 134 0.82 -2.59 10.56
N GLN A 135 2.05 -2.69 10.08
CA GLN A 135 2.36 -2.40 8.67
C GLN A 135 1.74 -3.45 7.75
N PHE A 136 1.79 -4.72 8.15
CA PHE A 136 1.11 -5.81 7.44
C PHE A 136 -0.39 -5.57 7.34
N ALA A 137 -1.05 -5.26 8.47
CA ALA A 137 -2.49 -4.96 8.44
C ALA A 137 -2.84 -3.82 7.49
N LYS A 138 -2.04 -2.75 7.49
CA LYS A 138 -2.26 -1.60 6.60
C LYS A 138 -2.23 -1.99 5.12
N TYR A 139 -1.20 -2.74 4.70
CA TYR A 139 -1.06 -3.15 3.30
C TYR A 139 -2.04 -4.26 2.92
N SER A 140 -2.39 -5.14 3.85
CA SER A 140 -3.36 -6.21 3.62
C SER A 140 -4.78 -5.67 3.45
N ILE A 141 -5.20 -4.74 4.31
CA ILE A 141 -6.49 -4.05 4.15
C ILE A 141 -6.52 -3.34 2.79
N ALA A 142 -5.45 -2.64 2.41
CA ALA A 142 -5.37 -2.00 1.10
C ALA A 142 -5.44 -3.03 -0.06
N ALA A 143 -4.75 -4.16 0.05
CA ALA A 143 -4.76 -5.23 -0.94
C ALA A 143 -6.17 -5.81 -1.10
N SER A 144 -6.84 -6.18 -0.01
CA SER A 144 -8.20 -6.73 -0.05
C SER A 144 -9.21 -5.72 -0.61
N LEU A 145 -9.09 -4.43 -0.26
CA LEU A 145 -9.95 -3.38 -0.81
C LEU A 145 -9.73 -3.16 -2.31
N PHE A 146 -8.48 -3.10 -2.76
CA PHE A 146 -8.18 -2.97 -4.19
C PHE A 146 -8.59 -4.21 -4.97
N TYR A 147 -8.37 -5.40 -4.41
CA TYR A 147 -8.82 -6.65 -5.00
C TYR A 147 -10.34 -6.65 -5.19
N ALA A 148 -11.11 -6.34 -4.14
CA ALA A 148 -12.57 -6.27 -4.22
C ALA A 148 -13.05 -5.21 -5.23
N LEU A 149 -12.40 -4.05 -5.26
CA LEU A 149 -12.72 -2.98 -6.22
C LEU A 149 -12.51 -3.44 -7.66
N PHE A 150 -11.34 -4.00 -7.98
CA PHE A 150 -11.03 -4.45 -9.34
C PHE A 150 -11.84 -5.68 -9.72
N TYR A 151 -12.07 -6.61 -8.80
CA TYR A 151 -12.99 -7.72 -9.01
C TYR A 151 -14.38 -7.24 -9.42
N ARG A 152 -14.91 -6.23 -8.70
CA ARG A 152 -16.20 -5.62 -9.04
C ARG A 152 -16.21 -4.95 -10.41
N VAL A 153 -15.09 -4.35 -10.83
CA VAL A 153 -14.95 -3.81 -12.20
C VAL A 153 -15.11 -4.93 -13.22
N TRP A 154 -14.44 -6.07 -13.02
CA TRP A 154 -14.53 -7.22 -13.93
C TRP A 154 -15.93 -7.84 -13.98
N GLU A 155 -16.65 -7.87 -12.85
CA GLU A 155 -18.06 -8.30 -12.83
C GLU A 155 -18.96 -7.44 -13.72
N VAL A 156 -18.69 -6.12 -13.79
CA VAL A 156 -19.50 -5.19 -14.58
C VAL A 156 -19.09 -5.19 -16.05
N THR A 157 -17.79 -5.27 -16.36
CA THR A 157 -17.31 -5.32 -17.75
C THR A 157 -17.58 -6.66 -18.41
N GLY A 158 -17.70 -7.71 -17.60
CA GLY A 158 -17.74 -9.08 -18.06
C GLY A 158 -16.35 -9.64 -18.39
N PRO A 159 -16.31 -10.93 -18.75
CA PRO A 159 -15.10 -11.67 -19.05
C PRO A 159 -14.42 -11.15 -20.31
N LEU A 160 -13.11 -10.94 -20.23
CA LEU A 160 -12.28 -10.49 -21.35
C LEU A 160 -11.61 -11.66 -22.09
N LEU A 161 -11.39 -12.77 -21.40
CA LEU A 161 -10.79 -13.97 -22.02
C LEU A 161 -11.86 -14.92 -22.55
N PRO A 162 -11.57 -15.62 -23.68
CA PRO A 162 -12.41 -16.71 -24.16
C PRO A 162 -12.47 -17.82 -23.10
N ASP A 163 -13.53 -18.62 -23.13
CA ASP A 163 -13.69 -19.68 -22.14
C ASP A 163 -12.64 -20.80 -22.36
N ILE A 164 -11.76 -20.98 -21.37
CA ILE A 164 -10.69 -22.00 -21.35
C ILE A 164 -11.12 -23.20 -20.47
N SER A 165 -12.36 -23.22 -19.97
CA SER A 165 -12.90 -24.29 -19.11
C SER A 165 -12.78 -25.70 -19.70
N ALA A 166 -12.81 -25.82 -21.04
CA ALA A 166 -12.64 -27.09 -21.74
C ALA A 166 -11.26 -27.75 -21.50
N ASN A 167 -10.24 -26.97 -21.16
CA ASN A 167 -8.88 -27.44 -20.91
C ASN A 167 -8.41 -27.05 -19.49
N PRO A 168 -8.76 -27.84 -18.45
CA PRO A 168 -8.51 -27.49 -17.05
C PRO A 168 -7.01 -27.32 -16.74
N LEU A 169 -6.12 -28.08 -17.40
CA LEU A 169 -4.67 -27.93 -17.23
C LEU A 169 -4.17 -26.55 -17.70
N ALA A 170 -4.66 -26.08 -18.85
CA ALA A 170 -4.28 -24.78 -19.38
C ALA A 170 -4.83 -23.65 -18.49
N ALA A 171 -6.06 -23.82 -18.01
CA ALA A 171 -6.66 -22.90 -17.05
C ALA A 171 -5.88 -22.86 -15.73
N ALA A 172 -5.45 -24.00 -15.18
CA ALA A 172 -4.65 -24.06 -13.95
C ALA A 172 -3.30 -23.33 -14.11
N ILE A 173 -2.56 -23.59 -15.20
CA ILE A 173 -1.26 -22.94 -15.44
C ILE A 173 -1.43 -21.43 -15.64
N ALA A 174 -2.42 -21.01 -16.43
CA ALA A 174 -2.68 -19.60 -16.65
C ALA A 174 -3.14 -18.91 -15.36
N GLY A 175 -4.07 -19.53 -14.63
CA GLY A 175 -4.56 -19.06 -13.34
C GLY A 175 -3.43 -18.89 -12.32
N ALA A 176 -2.59 -19.92 -12.16
CA ALA A 176 -1.43 -19.90 -11.27
C ALA A 176 -0.43 -18.79 -11.64
N LEU A 177 -0.24 -18.49 -12.92
CA LEU A 177 0.62 -17.39 -13.36
C LEU A 177 0.05 -16.03 -12.92
N PHE A 178 -1.23 -15.77 -13.17
CA PHE A 178 -1.86 -14.51 -12.77
C PHE A 178 -1.94 -14.35 -11.25
N VAL A 179 -2.37 -15.41 -10.54
CA VAL A 179 -2.44 -15.42 -9.08
C VAL A 179 -1.06 -15.25 -8.47
N GLY A 180 -0.06 -16.04 -8.91
CA GLY A 180 1.31 -15.98 -8.39
C GLY A 180 1.98 -14.63 -8.62
N VAL A 181 1.79 -14.01 -9.79
CA VAL A 181 2.32 -12.66 -10.07
C VAL A 181 1.58 -11.61 -9.23
N GLY A 182 0.25 -11.68 -9.17
CA GLY A 182 -0.57 -10.72 -8.42
C GLY A 182 -0.30 -10.73 -6.93
N VAL A 183 -0.39 -11.91 -6.31
CA VAL A 183 -0.05 -12.14 -4.89
C VAL A 183 1.40 -11.79 -4.61
N GLY A 184 2.33 -12.19 -5.49
CA GLY A 184 3.75 -11.88 -5.35
C GLY A 184 4.04 -10.39 -5.22
N PHE A 185 3.33 -9.53 -5.94
CA PHE A 185 3.45 -8.07 -5.78
C PHE A 185 2.95 -7.57 -4.42
N CYS A 186 1.80 -8.07 -3.93
CA CYS A 186 1.25 -7.72 -2.63
C CYS A 186 2.16 -8.18 -1.48
N VAL A 187 2.58 -9.44 -1.51
CA VAL A 187 3.44 -10.06 -0.49
C VAL A 187 4.83 -9.41 -0.45
N ARG A 188 5.35 -8.95 -1.59
CA ARG A 188 6.64 -8.23 -1.65
C ARG A 188 6.63 -6.89 -0.92
N VAL A 189 5.46 -6.25 -0.82
CA VAL A 189 5.28 -5.03 0.00
C VAL A 189 5.06 -5.39 1.48
N GLY A 190 4.75 -6.65 1.78
CA GLY A 190 4.41 -7.13 3.10
C GLY A 190 2.91 -7.03 3.41
N GLY A 191 2.05 -7.09 2.39
CA GLY A 191 0.61 -7.23 2.53
C GLY A 191 0.10 -8.56 1.97
N ALA A 192 -1.06 -9.00 2.45
CA ALA A 192 -1.77 -10.20 2.00
C ALA A 192 -3.11 -9.81 1.34
N ALA A 193 -3.47 -10.42 0.22
CA ALA A 193 -4.76 -10.20 -0.43
C ALA A 193 -5.83 -11.14 0.12
N GLY A 194 -5.46 -12.40 0.39
CA GLY A 194 -6.28 -13.44 1.01
C GLY A 194 -5.82 -13.84 2.41
N GLY A 195 -6.64 -14.65 3.09
CA GLY A 195 -6.28 -15.21 4.40
C GLY A 195 -5.16 -16.24 4.32
N ASP A 196 -5.11 -17.02 3.25
CA ASP A 196 -4.07 -18.01 2.97
C ASP A 196 -2.71 -17.34 2.76
N ASP A 197 -2.66 -16.20 2.08
CA ASP A 197 -1.48 -15.34 2.01
C ASP A 197 -0.99 -14.92 3.40
N ALA A 198 -1.92 -14.48 4.26
CA ALA A 198 -1.61 -14.05 5.62
C ALA A 198 -1.04 -15.20 6.46
N LEU A 199 -1.61 -16.40 6.31
CA LEU A 199 -1.15 -17.61 6.99
C LEU A 199 0.25 -18.00 6.51
N ALA A 200 0.47 -18.08 5.19
CA ALA A 200 1.76 -18.44 4.61
C ALA A 200 2.87 -17.45 5.02
N MET A 201 2.57 -16.16 5.06
CA MET A 201 3.50 -15.13 5.53
C MET A 201 3.80 -15.24 7.03
N ALA A 202 2.80 -15.55 7.86
CA ALA A 202 3.00 -15.80 9.29
C ALA A 202 3.87 -17.03 9.53
N MET A 203 3.62 -18.13 8.80
CA MET A 203 4.42 -19.35 8.84
C MET A 203 5.84 -19.12 8.38
N THR A 204 6.04 -18.37 7.29
CA THR A 204 7.37 -17.96 6.81
C THR A 204 8.14 -17.22 7.92
N LYS A 205 7.47 -16.31 8.64
CA LYS A 205 8.09 -15.57 9.74
C LYS A 205 8.44 -16.47 10.93
N ALA A 206 7.60 -17.46 11.23
CA ALA A 206 7.80 -18.39 12.35
C ALA A 206 8.86 -19.46 12.05
N LEU A 207 8.77 -20.11 10.88
CA LEU A 207 9.58 -21.26 10.48
C LEU A 207 10.85 -20.88 9.71
N ARG A 208 10.98 -19.62 9.27
CA ARG A 208 12.09 -19.10 8.44
C ARG A 208 12.29 -19.86 7.11
N LEU A 209 11.22 -20.45 6.60
CA LEU A 209 11.18 -21.10 5.29
C LEU A 209 10.82 -20.09 4.19
N PRO A 210 11.12 -20.37 2.91
CA PRO A 210 10.66 -19.53 1.81
C PRO A 210 9.13 -19.55 1.73
N ILE A 211 8.55 -18.41 1.32
CA ILE A 211 7.09 -18.22 1.26
C ILE A 211 6.44 -19.28 0.35
N SER A 212 7.05 -19.59 -0.79
CA SER A 212 6.56 -20.61 -1.72
C SER A 212 6.48 -22.00 -1.09
N ALA A 213 7.43 -22.37 -0.21
CA ALA A 213 7.37 -23.64 0.50
C ALA A 213 6.26 -23.65 1.56
N CYS A 214 5.96 -22.51 2.17
CA CYS A 214 4.84 -22.40 3.11
C CYS A 214 3.50 -22.56 2.38
N TYR A 215 3.30 -21.91 1.23
CA TYR A 215 2.12 -22.13 0.36
C TYR A 215 2.00 -23.60 -0.03
N LEU A 216 3.08 -24.18 -0.58
CA LEU A 216 3.04 -25.57 -1.01
C LEU A 216 2.74 -26.52 0.16
N PHE A 217 3.30 -26.26 1.33
CA PHE A 217 3.04 -27.08 2.52
C PHE A 217 1.58 -26.97 2.99
N THR A 218 1.01 -25.75 3.06
CA THR A 218 -0.39 -25.56 3.45
C THR A 218 -1.33 -26.18 2.43
N ASP A 219 -1.06 -25.98 1.15
CA ASP A 219 -1.89 -26.49 0.07
C ASP A 219 -1.83 -28.02 0.01
N LEU A 220 -0.64 -28.62 0.02
CA LEU A 220 -0.51 -30.08 0.04
C LEU A 220 -1.14 -30.72 1.27
N SER A 221 -1.07 -30.05 2.44
CA SER A 221 -1.71 -30.55 3.65
C SER A 221 -3.24 -30.56 3.49
N VAL A 222 -3.82 -29.50 2.96
CA VAL A 222 -5.27 -29.40 2.70
C VAL A 222 -5.69 -30.38 1.59
N LEU A 223 -4.94 -30.44 0.48
CA LEU A 223 -5.21 -31.37 -0.62
C LEU A 223 -5.15 -32.83 -0.15
N ALA A 224 -4.15 -33.20 0.67
CA ALA A 224 -4.03 -34.54 1.25
C ALA A 224 -5.22 -34.91 2.14
N LEU A 225 -5.78 -33.96 2.87
CA LEU A 225 -7.01 -34.17 3.64
C LEU A 225 -8.24 -34.26 2.72
N SER A 226 -8.30 -33.45 1.65
CA SER A 226 -9.40 -33.43 0.67
C SER A 226 -9.46 -34.67 -0.23
N LEU A 227 -8.37 -35.43 -0.35
CA LEU A 227 -8.35 -36.76 -1.00
C LEU A 227 -9.37 -37.75 -0.42
N THR A 228 -9.84 -37.52 0.81
CA THR A 228 -10.87 -38.35 1.44
C THR A 228 -12.24 -38.20 0.78
N TYR A 229 -12.52 -37.12 0.04
CA TYR A 229 -13.83 -36.87 -0.54
C TYR A 229 -13.84 -36.37 -2.01
N ILE A 230 -12.75 -35.80 -2.52
CA ILE A 230 -12.68 -35.33 -3.92
C ILE A 230 -11.97 -36.38 -4.79
N PRO A 231 -12.47 -36.70 -6.00
CA PRO A 231 -11.75 -37.56 -6.93
C PRO A 231 -10.38 -36.96 -7.32
N LEU A 232 -9.34 -37.79 -7.30
CA LEU A 232 -7.94 -37.45 -7.63
C LEU A 232 -7.77 -36.58 -8.89
N ARG A 233 -8.63 -36.78 -9.89
CA ARG A 233 -8.57 -36.04 -11.15
C ARG A 233 -8.86 -34.55 -10.99
N GLN A 234 -9.72 -34.13 -10.06
CA GLN A 234 -9.97 -32.71 -9.82
C GLN A 234 -8.85 -32.06 -9.00
N ILE A 235 -8.34 -32.78 -8.00
CA ILE A 235 -7.22 -32.33 -7.16
C ILE A 235 -5.93 -32.14 -7.98
N ALA A 236 -5.71 -32.96 -9.01
CA ALA A 236 -4.50 -32.88 -9.83
C ALA A 236 -4.37 -31.58 -10.64
N TYR A 237 -5.45 -30.80 -10.79
CA TYR A 237 -5.45 -29.52 -11.50
C TYR A 237 -5.61 -28.32 -10.55
N SER A 238 -5.56 -28.54 -9.23
CA SER A 238 -5.62 -27.53 -8.17
C SER A 238 -4.26 -26.96 -7.81
#